data_AF-S3MUY9-F1
#
_entry.id   AF-S3MUY9-F1
#
_cell.length_a   1.000
_cell.length_b   1.000
_cell.length_c   1.000
_cell.angle_alpha   90.00
_cell.angle_beta   90.00
_cell.angle_gamma   90.00
#
_symmetry.space_group_name_H-M   'P 1'
#
loop_
_entity.id
_entity.type
_entity.pdbx_description
1 polymer ?
#
loop_
_entity_poly.entity_id
_entity_poly.type
_entity_poly.pdbx_seq_one_letter_code
_entity_poly.pdbx_strand_id
1 'polypeptide(L)' 'MNKYYPELDTVSDVLEIIPHPQCRSIAHAIRICNDQNQHIVTKLHAVAAVLL' A
#
# COMPACT_ATOMS: atom_id res chain seq x y z
N MET A 1 7.47 3.02 16.60
CA MET A 1 6.94 4.31 16.11
C MET A 1 6.28 4.06 14.77
N ASN A 2 4.95 4.08 14.70
CA ASN A 2 4.26 4.09 13.42
C ASN A 2 4.50 5.47 12.81
N LYS A 3 5.32 5.56 11.78
CA LYS A 3 5.57 6.80 11.04
C LYS A 3 4.65 6.82 9.83
N TYR A 4 4.01 7.95 9.61
CA TYR A 4 3.29 8.25 8.38
C TYR A 4 4.23 8.98 7.42
N TYR A 5 4.18 8.62 6.15
CA TYR A 5 5.03 9.16 5.08
C TYR A 5 4.14 9.71 3.96
N PRO A 6 3.91 11.03 3.88
CA PRO A 6 3.02 11.64 2.88
C PRO A 6 3.42 11.30 1.43
N GLU A 7 4.70 11.11 1.16
CA GLU A 7 5.23 10.80 -0.16
C GLU A 7 4.75 9.44 -0.67
N LEU A 8 4.46 8.50 0.24
CA LEU A 8 3.94 7.18 -0.12
C LEU A 8 2.50 7.26 -0.64
N ASP A 9 1.72 8.27 -0.24
CA ASP A 9 0.38 8.47 -0.79
C ASP A 9 0.49 8.92 -2.26
N THR A 10 1.42 9.82 -2.57
CA THR A 10 1.71 10.22 -3.95
C THR A 10 2.19 9.04 -4.80
N VAL A 11 3.08 8.19 -4.27
CA VAL A 11 3.53 6.97 -4.97
C VAL A 11 2.35 6.03 -5.25
N SER A 12 1.45 5.86 -4.28
CA SER A 12 0.26 5.03 -4.45
C SER A 12 -0.67 5.56 -5.53
N ASP A 13 -0.91 6.88 -5.56
CA ASP A 13 -1.75 7.52 -6.57
C ASP A 13 -1.20 7.35 -7.98
N VAL A 14 0.12 7.50 -8.15
CA VAL A 14 0.80 7.27 -9.44
C VAL A 14 0.72 5.80 -9.87
N LEU A 15 0.83 4.85 -8.93
CA LEU A 15 0.70 3.43 -9.25
C LEU A 15 -0.73 3.04 -9.64
N GLU A 16 -1.75 3.68 -9.05
CA GLU A 16 -3.15 3.36 -9.31
C GLU A 16 -3.62 3.73 -10.72
N ILE A 17 -3.01 4.74 -11.34
CA ILE A 17 -3.32 5.17 -12.71
C ILE A 17 -2.66 4.29 -13.79
N ILE A 18 -1.71 3.43 -13.42
CA ILE A 18 -1.07 2.50 -14.37
C ILE A 18 -2.06 1.34 -14.62
N PRO A 19 -2.43 1.05 -15.88
CA PRO A 19 -3.40 0.01 -16.23
C PRO A 19 -2.78 -1.40 -16.13
N HIS A 20 -2.17 -1.72 -14.99
CA HIS A 20 -1.58 -3.01 -14.69
C HIS A 20 -2.09 -3.53 -13.33
N PRO A 21 -2.64 -4.75 -13.25
CA PRO A 21 -3.24 -5.29 -12.02
C PRO A 21 -2.30 -5.25 -10.81
N GLN A 22 -1.02 -5.59 -10.99
CA GLN A 22 -0.05 -5.52 -9.88
C GLN A 22 0.19 -4.08 -9.40
N CYS A 23 0.12 -3.06 -10.27
CA CYS A 23 0.31 -1.68 -9.83
C CYS A 23 -0.81 -1.26 -8.87
N ARG A 24 -2.05 -1.71 -9.12
CA ARG A 24 -3.19 -1.50 -8.20
C ARG A 24 -2.99 -2.24 -6.87
N SER A 25 -2.52 -3.49 -6.90
CA SER A 25 -2.22 -4.24 -5.68
C SER A 25 -1.11 -3.59 -4.86
N ILE A 26 -0.03 -3.12 -5.51
CA ILE A 26 1.07 -2.42 -4.85
C ILE A 26 0.59 -1.08 -4.28
N ALA A 27 -0.18 -0.30 -5.03
CA ALA A 27 -0.77 0.96 -4.55
C ALA A 27 -1.59 0.75 -3.27
N HIS A 28 -2.44 -0.28 -3.25
CA HIS A 28 -3.23 -0.66 -2.09
C HIS A 28 -2.33 -1.05 -0.89
N ALA A 29 -1.33 -1.90 -1.11
CA ALA A 29 -0.41 -2.32 -0.06
C ALA A 29 0.35 -1.14 0.56
N ILE A 30 0.78 -0.18 -0.27
CA ILE A 30 1.45 1.05 0.21
C ILE A 30 0.52 1.84 1.14
N ARG A 31 -0.74 2.06 0.76
CA ARG A 31 -1.72 2.80 1.58
C ARG A 31 -1.97 2.12 2.93
N ILE A 32 -2.19 0.80 2.94
CA ILE A 32 -2.41 0.04 4.18
C ILE A 32 -1.16 0.06 5.07
N CYS A 33 0.03 -0.04 4.48
CA CYS A 33 1.29 0.02 5.22
C CYS A 33 1.61 1.42 5.75
N ASN A 34 1.15 2.49 5.09
CA ASN A 34 1.36 3.87 5.51
C ASN A 34 0.36 4.34 6.59
N ASP A 35 -0.83 3.73 6.66
CA ASP A 35 -1.83 4.07 7.68
C ASP A 35 -1.38 3.61 9.08
N GLN A 36 -1.18 4.57 9.99
CA GLN A 36 -0.71 4.34 11.36
C GLN A 36 -1.70 3.56 12.23
N ASN A 37 -2.97 3.52 11.84
CA ASN A 37 -4.05 2.86 12.58
C ASN A 37 -4.25 1.40 12.18
N GLN A 38 -3.62 0.95 11.08
CA GLN A 38 -3.76 -0.43 10.63
C GLN A 38 -2.98 -1.38 11.52
N HIS A 39 -3.64 -2.49 11.87
CA HIS A 39 -3.00 -3.59 12.59
C HIS A 39 -1.94 -4.27 11.72
N ILE A 40 -0.89 -4.82 12.35
CA ILE A 40 0.23 -5.46 11.64
C ILE A 40 -0.23 -6.63 10.76
N VAL A 41 -1.26 -7.37 11.18
CA VAL A 41 -1.84 -8.48 10.40
C VAL A 41 -2.52 -7.97 9.12
N THR A 42 -3.15 -6.80 9.15
CA THR A 42 -3.76 -6.19 7.96
C THR A 42 -2.69 -5.75 6.98
N LYS A 43 -1.59 -5.15 7.48
CA LYS A 43 -0.42 -4.81 6.67
C LYS A 43 0.19 -6.04 6.01
N LEU A 44 0.33 -7.14 6.75
CA LEU A 44 0.84 -8.41 6.22
C LEU A 44 -0.06 -8.97 5.11
N HIS A 45 -1.38 -8.97 5.30
CA HIS A 45 -2.32 -9.41 4.26
C HIS A 45 -2.21 -8.57 2.98
N ALA A 46 -2.10 -7.24 3.12
CA ALA A 46 -1.98 -6.36 1.97
C ALA A 46 -0.69 -6.61 1.18
N VAL A 47 0.43 -6.88 1.87
CA VAL A 47 1.70 -7.25 1.21
C VAL A 47 1.61 -8.63 0.57
N ALA A 48 0.99 -9.61 1.22
CA ALA A 48 0.84 -10.97 0.67
C ALA A 48 0.00 -10.96 -0.62
N ALA A 49 -1.04 -10.13 -0.69
CA ALA A 49 -1.90 -9.97 -1.87
C ALA A 49 -1.19 -9.38 -3.10
N VAL A 50 0.02 -8.85 -2.95
CA VAL A 50 0.86 -8.40 -4.08
C VAL A 50 1.62 -9.57 -4.70
N LEU A 51 1.90 -10.62 -3.93
CA LEU A 51 2.75 -11.75 -4.32
C LEU A 51 1.98 -12.95 -4.87
N LEU A 52 0.68 -13.01 -4.59
CA LEU A 52 -0.24 -14.08 -5.02
C LEU A 52 -1.04 -13.63 -6.24
#